data_AF-A0A3M6HS64-F1
#
_entry.id   AF-A0A3M6HS64-F1
#
_cell.length_a   1.000
_cell.length_b   1.000
_cell.length_c   1.000
_cell.angle_alpha   90.00
_cell.angle_beta   90.00
_cell.angle_gamma   90.00
#
_symmetry.space_group_name_H-M   'P 1'
#
loop_
_entity.id
_entity.type
_entity.pdbx_description
1 polymer ?
#
loop_
_entity_poly.entity_id
_entity_poly.type
_entity_poly.pdbx_seq_one_letter_code
_entity_poly.pdbx_strand_id
1 'polypeptide(L)'
;MKFLDRATDEAGYPAMGFEVFYQQGIFCFVWGLPNALVRQAFKRVCADQQAKGNAVAMWQVRAFVYGLSGRCEGGQRKRKAPAGYEGPTPPDASWELIVCIYPGGSFDLDLLHPVSCRFWSEDNGFFDVPTEDRSLMNRDWFESMGFDVMTMQPAMQVQIADPKTPHLKLV
;
A
#
# COMPACT_ATOMS: atom_id res chain seq x y z
N MET A 1 -29.42 14.71 0.59
CA MET A 1 -28.13 15.41 0.55
C MET A 1 -27.18 14.61 -0.34
N LYS A 2 -26.62 15.22 -1.39
CA LYS A 2 -25.63 14.55 -2.23
C LYS A 2 -24.35 14.44 -1.39
N PHE A 3 -23.65 13.30 -1.43
CA PHE A 3 -22.47 13.12 -0.58
C PHE A 3 -21.34 14.11 -0.93
N LEU A 4 -21.34 14.66 -2.15
CA LEU A 4 -20.43 15.71 -2.59
C LEU A 4 -20.67 17.05 -1.88
N ASP A 5 -21.87 17.28 -1.34
CA ASP A 5 -22.15 18.45 -0.50
C ASP A 5 -21.33 18.41 0.81
N ARG A 6 -20.67 17.28 1.12
CA ARG A 6 -19.74 17.11 2.25
C ARG A 6 -18.28 17.33 1.85
N ALA A 7 -17.97 17.70 0.61
CA ALA A 7 -16.61 17.96 0.16
C ALA A 7 -16.07 19.29 0.69
N THR A 8 -16.98 20.24 0.99
CA THR A 8 -16.64 21.52 1.61
C THR A 8 -17.29 21.64 2.99
N ASP A 9 -16.63 22.36 3.90
CA ASP A 9 -17.21 22.78 5.17
C ASP A 9 -18.11 24.01 5.01
N GLU A 10 -18.68 24.50 6.11
CA GLU A 10 -19.59 25.66 6.11
C GLU A 10 -18.94 26.96 5.64
N ALA A 11 -17.61 27.07 5.76
CA ALA A 11 -16.83 28.20 5.29
C ALA A 11 -16.35 28.03 3.83
N GLY A 12 -16.65 26.90 3.20
CA GLY A 12 -16.26 26.57 1.83
C GLY A 12 -14.86 25.96 1.69
N TYR A 13 -14.19 25.61 2.80
CA TYR A 13 -12.89 24.93 2.75
C TYR A 13 -13.06 23.42 2.56
N PRO A 14 -12.04 22.69 2.06
CA PRO A 14 -12.10 21.24 1.95
C PRO A 14 -12.42 20.58 3.30
N ALA A 15 -13.49 19.79 3.33
CA ALA A 15 -13.83 19.02 4.51
C ALA A 15 -12.82 17.88 4.68
N MET A 16 -11.94 17.99 5.67
CA MET A 16 -10.81 17.06 5.85
C MET A 16 -11.25 15.59 5.99
N GLY A 17 -12.40 15.32 6.60
CA GLY A 17 -12.93 13.96 6.70
C GLY A 17 -13.36 13.35 5.36
N PHE A 18 -13.72 14.19 4.38
CA PHE A 18 -13.98 13.78 2.99
C PHE A 18 -12.66 13.64 2.25
N GLU A 19 -11.82 14.65 2.35
CA GLU A 19 -10.57 14.78 1.59
C GLU A 19 -9.63 13.60 1.85
N VAL A 20 -9.49 13.17 3.11
CA VAL A 20 -8.62 12.03 3.46
C VAL A 20 -9.06 10.73 2.75
N PHE A 21 -10.36 10.42 2.76
CA PHE A 21 -10.87 9.22 2.07
C PHE A 21 -10.78 9.36 0.56
N TYR A 22 -11.13 10.54 0.03
CA TYR A 22 -11.06 10.83 -1.39
C TYR A 22 -9.65 10.71 -1.94
N GLN A 23 -8.65 11.31 -1.29
CA GLN A 23 -7.25 11.27 -1.72
C GLN A 23 -6.68 9.85 -1.66
N GLN A 24 -7.02 9.07 -0.63
CA GLN A 24 -6.62 7.65 -0.56
C GLN A 24 -7.15 6.86 -1.77
N GLY A 25 -8.41 7.10 -2.16
CA GLY A 25 -8.99 6.52 -3.37
C GLY A 25 -8.29 7.00 -4.65
N ILE A 26 -7.98 8.31 -4.74
CA ILE A 26 -7.24 8.88 -5.87
C ILE A 26 -5.87 8.24 -6.02
N PHE A 27 -5.12 8.03 -4.94
CA PHE A 27 -3.81 7.37 -5.00
C PHE A 27 -3.92 5.94 -5.53
N CYS A 28 -4.93 5.19 -5.09
CA CYS A 28 -5.21 3.86 -5.63
C CYS A 28 -5.45 3.89 -7.15
N PHE A 29 -6.24 4.85 -7.63
CA PHE A 29 -6.53 5.00 -9.06
C PHE A 29 -5.29 5.40 -9.87
N VAL A 30 -4.58 6.44 -9.40
CA VAL A 30 -3.45 7.04 -10.10
C VAL A 30 -2.32 6.03 -10.34
N TRP A 31 -2.08 5.16 -9.37
CA TRP A 31 -1.06 4.11 -9.45
C TRP A 31 -1.59 2.76 -9.93
N GLY A 32 -2.89 2.68 -10.25
CA GLY A 32 -3.49 1.47 -10.80
C GLY A 32 -3.38 0.25 -9.89
N LEU A 33 -3.54 0.44 -8.58
CA LEU A 33 -3.35 -0.62 -7.61
C LEU A 33 -4.37 -1.77 -7.82
N PRO A 34 -3.95 -3.05 -7.68
CA PRO A 34 -4.86 -4.18 -7.76
C PRO A 34 -5.80 -4.22 -6.55
N ASN A 35 -6.94 -4.90 -6.71
CA ASN A 35 -8.05 -4.91 -5.73
C ASN A 35 -7.61 -5.26 -4.30
N ALA A 36 -6.66 -6.18 -4.13
CA ALA A 36 -6.14 -6.56 -2.83
C ALA A 36 -5.50 -5.36 -2.10
N LEU A 37 -4.69 -4.58 -2.83
CA LEU A 37 -4.00 -3.40 -2.29
C LEU A 37 -4.95 -2.22 -2.09
N VAL A 38 -5.95 -2.07 -2.96
CA VAL A 38 -7.03 -1.09 -2.76
C VAL A 38 -7.78 -1.38 -1.45
N ARG A 39 -8.04 -2.66 -1.14
CA ARG A 39 -8.68 -3.05 0.12
C ARG A 39 -7.79 -2.76 1.33
N GLN A 40 -6.48 -2.95 1.20
CA GLN A 40 -5.51 -2.62 2.27
C GLN A 40 -5.49 -1.11 2.55
N ALA A 41 -5.39 -0.29 1.50
CA ALA A 41 -5.46 1.17 1.62
C ALA A 41 -6.79 1.66 2.22
N PHE A 42 -7.91 1.02 1.84
CA PHE A 42 -9.21 1.32 2.43
C PHE A 42 -9.29 0.93 3.91
N LYS A 43 -8.83 -0.26 4.28
CA LYS A 43 -8.77 -0.70 5.69
C LYS A 43 -7.93 0.24 6.52
N ARG A 44 -6.79 0.72 5.99
CA ARG A 44 -5.91 1.65 6.68
C ARG A 44 -6.60 2.97 7.00
N VAL A 45 -7.21 3.62 6.00
CA VAL A 45 -7.90 4.91 6.23
C VAL A 45 -9.10 4.76 7.18
N CYS A 46 -9.78 3.61 7.17
CA CYS A 46 -10.81 3.29 8.16
C CYS A 46 -10.23 3.15 9.57
N ALA A 47 -9.11 2.43 9.72
CA ALA A 47 -8.45 2.24 11.01
C ALA A 47 -7.96 3.59 11.59
N ASP A 48 -7.38 4.46 10.76
CA ASP A 48 -6.94 5.80 11.18
C ASP A 48 -8.12 6.68 11.63
N GLN A 49 -9.29 6.55 11.00
CA GLN A 49 -10.50 7.25 11.42
C GLN A 49 -11.01 6.73 12.78
N GLN A 50 -11.00 5.41 12.96
CA GLN A 50 -11.41 4.76 14.21
C GLN A 50 -10.46 5.05 15.37
N ALA A 51 -9.15 5.12 15.11
CA ALA A 51 -8.14 5.48 16.11
C ALA A 51 -8.34 6.90 16.66
N LYS A 52 -8.99 7.78 15.90
CA LYS A 52 -9.40 9.13 16.34
C LYS A 52 -10.71 9.13 17.14
N GLY A 53 -11.26 7.96 17.46
CA GLY A 53 -12.53 7.81 18.18
C GLY A 53 -13.78 8.01 17.31
N ASN A 54 -13.63 8.08 15.98
CA ASN A 54 -14.73 8.36 15.06
C ASN A 54 -15.21 7.08 14.37
N ALA A 55 -16.54 6.93 14.24
CA ALA A 55 -17.12 5.93 13.35
C ALA A 55 -16.87 6.31 11.88
N VAL A 56 -16.66 5.31 11.02
CA VAL A 56 -16.57 5.52 9.57
C VAL A 56 -17.97 5.72 9.02
N ALA A 57 -18.23 6.89 8.44
CA ALA A 57 -19.52 7.22 7.87
C ALA A 57 -19.63 6.80 6.40
N MET A 58 -20.83 6.45 5.94
CA MET A 58 -21.05 6.02 4.55
C MET A 58 -20.67 7.07 3.50
N TRP A 59 -20.71 8.36 3.83
CA TRP A 59 -20.27 9.41 2.92
C TRP A 59 -18.75 9.40 2.73
N GLN A 60 -17.96 8.97 3.73
CA GLN A 60 -16.51 8.78 3.61
C GLN A 60 -16.19 7.61 2.69
N VAL A 61 -16.92 6.50 2.84
CA VAL A 61 -16.81 5.35 1.92
C VAL A 61 -17.11 5.77 0.48
N ARG A 62 -18.15 6.57 0.27
CA ARG A 62 -18.47 7.12 -1.06
C ARG A 62 -17.38 8.06 -1.58
N ALA A 63 -16.76 8.87 -0.72
CA ALA A 63 -15.62 9.72 -1.09
C ALA A 63 -14.42 8.88 -1.58
N PHE A 64 -14.09 7.79 -0.87
CA PHE A 64 -13.06 6.85 -1.31
C PHE A 64 -13.38 6.22 -2.67
N VAL A 65 -14.60 5.69 -2.85
CA VAL A 65 -15.03 5.09 -4.12
C VAL A 65 -15.03 6.13 -5.26
N TYR A 66 -15.41 7.37 -4.97
CA TYR A 66 -15.35 8.46 -5.93
C TYR A 66 -13.91 8.73 -6.36
N GLY A 67 -12.97 8.84 -5.41
CA GLY A 67 -11.54 8.96 -5.70
C GLY A 67 -10.97 7.75 -6.46
N LEU A 68 -11.37 6.54 -6.08
CA LEU A 68 -10.96 5.29 -6.73
C LEU A 68 -11.41 5.20 -8.20
N SER A 69 -12.49 5.88 -8.57
CA SER A 69 -12.90 6.03 -9.97
C SER A 69 -12.08 7.07 -10.75
N GLY A 70 -11.14 7.76 -10.08
CA GLY A 70 -10.31 8.81 -10.63
C GLY A 70 -11.04 10.12 -10.86
N ARG A 71 -12.29 10.26 -10.39
CA ARG A 71 -13.13 11.42 -10.68
C ARG A 71 -12.66 12.64 -9.88
N CYS A 72 -12.67 13.80 -10.53
CA CYS A 72 -12.40 15.12 -9.93
C CYS A 72 -13.31 16.17 -10.57
N GLU A 73 -13.27 17.42 -10.10
CA GLU A 73 -14.07 18.52 -10.67
C GLU A 73 -13.84 18.72 -12.18
N GLY A 74 -12.63 18.45 -12.66
CA GLY A 74 -12.25 18.54 -14.07
C GLY A 74 -12.50 17.27 -14.91
N GLY A 75 -13.24 16.28 -14.39
CA GLY A 75 -13.50 15.01 -15.08
C GLY A 75 -12.77 13.84 -14.43
N GLN A 76 -11.82 13.22 -15.14
CA GLN A 76 -11.06 12.08 -14.63
C GLN A 76 -9.57 12.38 -14.63
N ARG A 77 -8.89 12.09 -13.51
CA ARG A 77 -7.43 12.19 -13.38
C ARG A 77 -6.75 11.23 -14.36
N LYS A 78 -5.54 11.57 -14.79
CA LYS A 78 -4.66 10.66 -15.54
C LYS A 78 -3.94 9.73 -14.57
N ARG A 79 -3.71 8.49 -15.00
CA ARG A 79 -2.82 7.56 -14.28
C ARG A 79 -1.38 8.05 -14.38
N LYS A 80 -0.62 7.82 -13.31
CA LYS A 80 0.84 8.02 -13.28
C LYS A 80 1.59 6.73 -13.55
N ALA A 81 1.00 5.58 -13.23
CA ALA A 81 1.58 4.30 -13.60
C ALA A 81 1.76 4.17 -15.13
N PRO A 82 2.85 3.53 -15.60
CA PRO A 82 3.08 3.27 -17.01
C PRO A 82 1.91 2.56 -17.68
N ALA A 83 1.75 2.78 -18.99
CA ALA A 83 0.74 2.06 -19.76
C ALA A 83 1.05 0.55 -19.74
N GLY A 84 0.06 -0.27 -19.37
CA GLY A 84 0.24 -1.72 -19.25
C GLY A 84 0.87 -2.18 -17.93
N TYR A 85 1.14 -1.28 -16.97
CA TYR A 85 1.56 -1.68 -15.64
C TYR A 85 0.49 -2.54 -14.95
N GLU A 86 0.87 -3.75 -14.58
CA GLU A 86 0.09 -4.66 -13.76
C GLU A 86 0.77 -4.78 -12.40
N GLY A 87 0.08 -4.32 -11.35
CA GLY A 87 0.61 -4.44 -10.00
C GLY A 87 0.72 -5.90 -9.54
N PRO A 88 1.55 -6.19 -8.53
CA PRO A 88 1.77 -7.54 -8.04
C PRO A 88 0.45 -8.17 -7.59
N THR A 89 0.17 -9.35 -8.12
CA THR A 89 -1.00 -10.15 -7.75
C THR A 89 -0.50 -11.45 -7.11
N PRO A 90 -0.78 -11.66 -5.82
CA PRO A 90 -0.42 -12.91 -5.17
C PRO A 90 -1.03 -14.12 -5.90
N PRO A 91 -0.29 -15.24 -6.05
CA PRO A 91 -0.82 -16.45 -6.69
C PRO A 91 -1.96 -17.08 -5.87
N ASP A 92 -1.89 -16.95 -4.54
CA ASP A 92 -2.92 -17.35 -3.60
C ASP A 92 -2.83 -16.54 -2.29
N ALA A 93 -3.67 -16.85 -1.32
CA ALA A 93 -3.76 -16.13 -0.05
C ALA A 93 -2.60 -16.41 0.94
N SER A 94 -1.69 -17.33 0.63
CA SER A 94 -0.51 -17.62 1.46
C SER A 94 0.63 -16.63 1.26
N TRP A 95 0.55 -15.80 0.22
CA TRP A 95 1.57 -14.80 -0.12
C TRP A 95 1.11 -13.40 0.25
N GLU A 96 1.94 -12.68 1.00
CA GLU A 96 1.67 -11.32 1.47
C GLU A 96 2.54 -10.33 0.71
N LEU A 97 1.96 -9.24 0.18
CA LEU A 97 2.76 -8.20 -0.45
C LEU A 97 3.55 -7.44 0.60
N ILE A 98 4.85 -7.32 0.37
CA ILE A 98 5.74 -6.50 1.18
C ILE A 98 6.47 -5.50 0.29
N VAL A 99 6.72 -4.32 0.85
CA VAL A 99 7.52 -3.27 0.21
C VAL A 99 8.91 -3.32 0.83
N CYS A 100 9.91 -3.72 0.04
CA CYS A 100 11.31 -3.76 0.45
C CYS A 100 11.93 -2.38 0.22
N ILE A 101 12.27 -1.64 1.27
CA ILE A 101 12.91 -0.32 1.15
C ILE A 101 14.39 -0.42 1.51
N TYR A 102 15.25 -0.01 0.59
CA TYR A 102 16.71 -0.07 0.73
C TYR A 102 17.29 1.25 1.24
N PRO A 103 18.52 1.22 1.79
CA PRO A 103 19.25 2.44 2.10
C PRO A 103 19.39 3.31 0.86
N GLY A 104 19.04 4.59 0.96
CA GLY A 104 18.95 5.51 -0.18
C GLY A 104 17.55 5.65 -0.78
N GLY A 105 16.57 4.89 -0.28
CA GLY A 105 15.15 5.07 -0.58
C GLY A 105 14.67 4.45 -1.88
N SER A 106 15.48 3.63 -2.56
CA SER A 106 14.95 2.71 -3.56
C SER A 106 14.05 1.69 -2.89
N PHE A 107 13.07 1.19 -3.63
CA PHE A 107 12.16 0.18 -3.16
C PHE A 107 11.88 -0.85 -4.23
N ASP A 108 11.59 -2.06 -3.80
CA ASP A 108 11.06 -3.14 -4.62
C ASP A 108 9.74 -3.63 -4.02
N LEU A 109 8.88 -4.16 -4.88
CA LEU A 109 7.68 -4.88 -4.46
C LEU A 109 8.00 -6.38 -4.51
N ASP A 110 7.61 -7.11 -3.46
CA ASP A 110 7.83 -8.55 -3.39
C ASP A 110 6.68 -9.23 -2.64
N LEU A 111 6.57 -10.55 -2.77
CA LEU A 111 5.66 -11.35 -1.96
C LEU A 111 6.46 -12.16 -0.96
N LEU A 112 6.05 -12.10 0.31
CA LEU A 112 6.60 -12.90 1.39
C LEU A 112 5.64 -14.05 1.71
N HIS A 113 6.15 -15.27 1.74
CA HIS A 113 5.43 -16.40 2.31
C HIS A 113 5.72 -16.48 3.82
N PRO A 114 4.78 -16.13 4.71
CA PRO A 114 5.06 -15.85 6.12
C PRO A 114 5.47 -17.09 6.92
N VAL A 115 5.15 -18.30 6.44
CA VAL A 115 5.50 -19.57 7.12
C VAL A 115 6.91 -20.02 6.78
N SER A 116 7.31 -19.90 5.51
CA SER A 116 8.64 -20.34 5.07
C SER A 116 9.66 -19.20 5.06
N CYS A 117 9.22 -17.96 5.30
CA CYS A 117 10.01 -16.75 5.21
C CYS A 117 10.75 -16.62 3.86
N ARG A 118 10.13 -17.12 2.78
CA ARG A 118 10.72 -17.07 1.43
C ARG A 118 10.15 -15.88 0.68
N PHE A 119 11.02 -15.22 -0.07
CA PHE A 119 10.62 -14.17 -0.99
C PHE A 119 10.28 -14.77 -2.35
N TRP A 120 9.23 -14.26 -2.98
CA TRP A 120 8.82 -14.69 -4.31
C TRP A 120 9.90 -14.40 -5.37
N SER A 121 10.60 -13.27 -5.18
CA SER A 121 11.72 -12.88 -6.05
C SER A 121 12.88 -13.87 -6.11
N GLU A 122 13.05 -14.75 -5.11
CA GLU A 122 14.09 -15.77 -5.11
C GLU A 122 13.99 -16.71 -6.32
N ASP A 123 12.77 -17.08 -6.71
CA ASP A 123 12.51 -18.04 -7.77
C ASP A 123 11.97 -17.37 -9.06
N ASN A 124 11.46 -16.14 -8.96
CA ASN A 124 10.70 -15.50 -10.05
C ASN A 124 11.20 -14.11 -10.46
N GLY A 125 12.16 -13.52 -9.72
CA GLY A 125 12.58 -12.13 -9.89
C GLY A 125 11.61 -11.11 -9.29
N PHE A 126 12.00 -9.84 -9.32
CA PHE A 126 11.22 -8.73 -8.75
C PHE A 126 10.07 -8.30 -9.67
N PHE A 127 9.00 -7.77 -9.06
CA PHE A 127 7.94 -7.13 -9.81
C PHE A 127 8.38 -5.76 -10.32
N ASP A 128 7.83 -5.34 -11.44
CA ASP A 128 7.96 -3.96 -11.90
C ASP A 128 7.36 -3.00 -10.86
N VAL A 129 7.98 -1.82 -10.74
CA VAL A 129 7.46 -0.74 -9.90
C VAL A 129 6.74 0.31 -10.75
N PRO A 130 5.69 0.96 -10.23
CA PRO A 130 4.90 1.92 -10.99
C PRO A 130 5.63 3.25 -11.23
N THR A 131 6.75 3.49 -10.53
CA THR A 131 7.62 4.66 -10.70
C THR A 131 8.97 4.41 -10.04
N GLU A 132 10.04 4.89 -10.66
CA GLU A 132 11.37 4.96 -10.02
C GLU A 132 11.58 6.28 -9.27
N ASP A 133 10.68 7.27 -9.46
CA ASP A 133 10.72 8.55 -8.76
C ASP A 133 10.32 8.39 -7.28
N ARG A 134 11.35 8.37 -6.43
CA ARG A 134 11.26 8.22 -4.97
C ARG A 134 10.57 9.40 -4.29
N SER A 135 10.43 10.55 -4.95
CA SER A 135 9.66 11.66 -4.39
C SER A 135 8.15 11.41 -4.43
N LEU A 136 7.70 10.52 -5.34
CA LEU A 136 6.30 10.21 -5.56
C LEU A 136 5.83 8.99 -4.76
N MET A 137 6.71 8.00 -4.58
CA MET A 137 6.46 6.80 -3.78
C MET A 137 7.68 6.53 -2.91
N ASN A 138 7.53 6.80 -1.62
CA ASN A 138 8.54 6.59 -0.58
C ASN A 138 7.92 5.83 0.60
N ARG A 139 8.75 5.59 1.61
CA ARG A 139 8.35 4.94 2.87
C ARG A 139 7.07 5.50 3.45
N ASP A 140 7.02 6.81 3.68
CA ASP A 140 5.87 7.47 4.30
C ASP A 140 4.60 7.28 3.46
N TRP A 141 4.73 7.33 2.14
CA TRP A 141 3.62 7.04 1.23
C TRP A 141 3.13 5.59 1.40
N PHE A 142 4.02 4.60 1.39
CA PHE A 142 3.63 3.19 1.55
C PHE A 142 2.98 2.92 2.91
N GLU A 143 3.56 3.46 3.99
CA GLU A 143 3.00 3.33 5.35
C GLU A 143 1.63 4.02 5.46
N SER A 144 1.44 5.20 4.83
CA SER A 144 0.15 5.90 4.78
C SER A 144 -0.92 5.14 3.99
N MET A 145 -0.50 4.32 3.02
CA MET A 145 -1.36 3.40 2.29
C MET A 145 -1.61 2.09 3.04
N GLY A 146 -0.97 1.91 4.20
CA GLY A 146 -1.12 0.74 5.05
C GLY A 146 -0.41 -0.49 4.54
N PHE A 147 0.59 -0.34 3.68
CA PHE A 147 1.43 -1.43 3.22
C PHE A 147 2.43 -1.85 4.27
N ASP A 148 2.75 -3.14 4.28
CA ASP A 148 3.82 -3.69 5.11
C ASP A 148 5.17 -3.32 4.49
N VAL A 149 5.95 -2.56 5.24
CA VAL A 149 7.24 -2.02 4.80
C VAL A 149 8.35 -2.73 5.55
N MET A 150 9.24 -3.39 4.80
CA MET A 150 10.46 -3.98 5.32
C MET A 150 11.66 -3.08 4.98
N THR A 151 12.37 -2.62 6.00
CA THR A 151 13.63 -1.88 5.80
C THR A 151 14.77 -2.87 5.59
N MET A 152 15.32 -2.86 4.39
CA MET A 152 16.44 -3.72 4.01
C MET A 152 17.74 -3.18 4.59
N GLN A 153 18.57 -4.09 5.10
CA GLN A 153 19.93 -3.79 5.54
C GLN A 153 20.91 -4.65 4.73
N PRO A 154 21.28 -4.25 3.51
CA PRO A 154 22.15 -5.04 2.63
C PRO A 154 23.55 -5.28 3.22
N ALA A 155 23.97 -4.48 4.20
CA ALA A 155 25.22 -4.67 4.93
C ALA A 155 25.13 -5.72 6.07
N MET A 156 23.94 -6.25 6.39
CA MET A 156 23.82 -7.31 7.38
C MET A 156 24.43 -8.59 6.83
N GLN A 157 25.51 -9.04 7.48
CA GLN A 157 26.07 -10.36 7.26
C GLN A 157 25.47 -11.32 8.28
N VAL A 158 24.84 -12.38 7.79
CA VAL A 158 24.48 -13.52 8.64
C VAL A 158 25.73 -14.36 8.80
N GLN A 159 26.34 -14.30 9.98
CA GLN A 159 27.32 -15.32 10.36
C GLN A 159 26.53 -16.59 10.69
N ILE A 160 26.68 -17.61 9.86
CA ILE A 160 26.30 -18.97 10.23
C ILE A 160 27.28 -19.34 11.35
N ALA A 161 26.86 -19.19 12.60
CA ALA A 161 27.62 -19.74 13.71
C ALA A 161 27.89 -21.21 13.42
N ASP A 162 29.11 -21.69 13.69
CA ASP A 162 29.49 -23.10 13.50
C ASP A 162 28.35 -24.01 13.95
N PRO A 163 28.01 -25.06 13.16
CA PRO A 163 26.83 -25.86 13.41
C PRO A 163 26.87 -26.38 14.84
N LYS A 164 26.05 -25.77 15.71
CA LYS A 164 25.86 -26.27 17.08
C LYS A 164 25.33 -27.67 16.94
N THR A 165 25.95 -28.60 17.65
CA THR A 165 25.52 -30.00 17.72
C THR A 165 24.02 -30.02 18.00
N PRO A 166 23.19 -30.60 17.11
CA PRO A 166 21.74 -30.58 17.29
C PRO A 166 21.40 -31.20 18.64
N HIS A 167 20.73 -30.42 19.49
CA HIS A 167 20.31 -30.86 20.83
C HIS A 167 19.23 -31.94 20.77
N LEU A 168 18.62 -32.13 19.60
CA LEU A 168 17.62 -33.15 19.32
C LEU A 168 18.31 -34.39 18.77
N LYS A 169 18.23 -35.49 19.52
CA LYS A 169 18.50 -36.84 19.02
C LYS A 169 17.20 -37.41 18.49
N LEU A 170 17.21 -37.90 17.25
CA LEU A 170 16.18 -38.81 16.76
C LEU A 170 16.16 -40.04 17.67
N VAL A 171 14.99 -40.33 18.24
CA VAL A 171 14.70 -41.57 18.99
C VAL A 171 14.01 -42.53 18.04
#